data_AF-A0A7X0IUJ2-F1
#
_entry.id   AF-A0A7X0IUJ2-F1
#
_cell.length_a   1.000
_cell.length_b   1.000
_cell.length_c   1.000
_cell.angle_alpha   90.00
_cell.angle_beta   90.00
_cell.angle_gamma   90.00
#
_symmetry.space_group_name_H-M   'P 1'
#
loop_
_entity.id
_entity.type
_entity.pdbx_description
1 polymer ?
#
loop_
_entity_poly.entity_id
_entity_poly.type
_entity_poly.pdbx_seq_one_letter_code
_entity_poly.pdbx_strand_id
1 'polypeptide(L)'
;MSDMLTCTACGSDKAEPVVHGGSYILRCAACGEVIVATSFMALLDSEDEWAAFIDAGPGKIPRPEALVARGSLRQISTAINVTTRKGNFIRLIPEKRE
;
A
#
# COMPACT_ATOMS: atom_id res chain seq x y z
N MET A 1 24.07 -2.67 1.58
CA MET A 1 23.20 -3.26 2.60
C MET A 1 21.80 -2.76 2.29
N SER A 2 20.89 -3.62 1.83
CA SER A 2 19.48 -3.22 1.75
C SER A 2 18.97 -3.14 3.18
N ASP A 3 18.51 -1.98 3.61
CA ASP A 3 17.76 -1.82 4.85
C ASP A 3 16.44 -2.59 4.72
N MET A 4 16.51 -3.91 4.89
CA MET A 4 15.35 -4.78 4.94
C MET A 4 14.65 -4.51 6.26
N LEU A 5 13.49 -3.88 6.18
CA LEU A 5 12.59 -3.68 7.31
C LEU A 5 12.04 -5.04 7.73
N THR A 6 12.62 -5.61 8.78
CA THR A 6 12.15 -6.86 9.38
C THR A 6 11.02 -6.59 10.36
N CYS A 7 9.92 -7.33 10.23
CA CYS A 7 8.84 -7.32 11.20
C CYS A 7 9.33 -7.88 12.55
N THR A 8 9.23 -7.08 13.60
CA THR A 8 9.64 -7.48 14.96
C THR A 8 8.74 -8.55 15.58
N ALA A 9 7.50 -8.70 15.09
CA ALA A 9 6.54 -9.67 15.61
C ALA A 9 6.76 -11.10 15.09
N CYS A 10 7.13 -11.27 13.81
CA CYS A 10 7.27 -12.60 13.18
C CYS A 10 8.62 -12.85 12.50
N GLY A 11 9.51 -11.86 12.45
CA GLY A 11 10.83 -11.98 11.84
C GLY A 11 10.85 -11.96 10.31
N SER A 12 9.70 -11.78 9.65
CA SER A 12 9.65 -11.68 8.18
C SER A 12 10.10 -10.30 7.69
N ASP A 13 10.86 -10.30 6.60
CA ASP A 13 11.30 -9.13 5.84
C ASP A 13 10.32 -8.69 4.73
N LYS A 14 9.19 -9.40 4.58
CA LYS A 14 8.19 -9.11 3.56
C LYS A 14 7.26 -8.00 4.04
N ALA A 15 7.45 -6.82 3.48
CA ALA A 15 6.62 -5.65 3.74
C ALA A 15 5.78 -5.27 2.52
N GLU A 16 4.71 -4.55 2.79
CA GLU A 16 3.58 -4.44 1.89
C GLU A 16 2.89 -3.09 2.11
N PRO A 17 2.94 -2.16 1.14
CA PRO A 17 2.29 -0.86 1.27
C PRO A 17 0.77 -0.92 1.18
N VAL A 18 0.13 -0.29 2.15
CA VAL A 18 -1.32 -0.17 2.29
C VAL A 18 -1.68 1.26 2.66
N VAL A 19 -2.80 1.78 2.13
CA VAL A 19 -3.35 3.08 2.51
C VAL A 19 -4.65 2.90 3.26
N HIS A 20 -4.79 3.56 4.40
CA HIS A 20 -6.03 3.58 5.18
C HIS A 20 -6.13 4.89 5.97
N GLY A 21 -7.31 5.51 5.99
CA GLY A 21 -7.55 6.72 6.79
C GLY A 21 -6.62 7.90 6.49
N GLY A 22 -6.05 7.98 5.28
CA GLY A 22 -5.06 9.01 4.91
C GLY A 22 -3.63 8.71 5.36
N SER A 23 -3.38 7.54 5.96
CA SER A 23 -2.05 7.04 6.29
C SER A 23 -1.55 6.08 5.22
N TYR A 24 -0.28 6.20 4.84
CA TYR A 24 0.46 5.15 4.16
C TYR A 24 1.14 4.27 5.20
N ILE A 25 0.96 2.97 5.08
CA ILE A 25 1.36 1.96 6.07
C ILE A 25 2.19 0.92 5.35
N LEU A 26 3.41 0.68 5.81
CA LEU A 26 4.11 -0.56 5.50
C LEU A 26 3.70 -1.61 6.53
N ARG A 27 2.99 -2.63 6.05
CA ARG A 27 2.51 -3.75 6.84
C ARG A 27 3.34 -5.00 6.54
N CYS A 28 3.54 -5.86 7.52
CA CYS A 28 4.11 -7.18 7.29
C CYS A 28 3.15 -8.05 6.49
N ALA A 29 3.60 -8.60 5.36
CA ALA A 29 2.80 -9.50 4.52
C ALA A 29 2.54 -10.87 5.18
N ALA A 30 3.34 -11.27 6.19
CA ALA A 30 3.19 -12.57 6.85
C ALA A 30 2.16 -12.55 7.98
N CYS A 31 2.26 -11.59 8.90
CA CYS A 31 1.40 -11.53 10.09
C CYS A 31 0.42 -10.35 10.09
N GLY A 32 0.55 -9.39 9.17
CA GLY A 32 -0.31 -8.22 9.12
C GLY A 32 0.04 -7.10 10.11
N GLU A 33 1.15 -7.23 10.85
CA GLU A 33 1.58 -6.21 11.80
C GLU A 33 2.02 -4.92 11.08
N VAL A 34 1.69 -3.77 11.67
CA VAL A 34 2.18 -2.48 11.18
C VAL A 34 3.67 -2.36 11.49
N ILE A 35 4.49 -2.18 10.47
CA ILE A 35 5.94 -1.99 10.63
C ILE A 35 6.23 -0.49 10.78
N VAL A 36 5.70 0.33 9.87
CA VAL A 36 5.81 1.79 9.93
C VAL A 36 4.61 2.43 9.24
N ALA A 37 4.23 3.62 9.70
CA ALA A 37 3.19 4.42 9.08
C ALA A 37 3.63 5.88 8.94
N THR A 38 3.20 6.53 7.87
CA THR A 38 3.39 7.96 7.62
C THR A 38 2.14 8.54 6.95
N SER A 39 2.11 9.86 6.77
CA SER A 39 1.05 10.51 6.01
C SER A 39 1.09 10.09 4.55
N PHE A 40 -0.05 9.67 3.98
CA PHE A 40 -0.14 9.39 2.55
C PHE A 40 0.16 10.63 1.71
N MET A 41 -0.12 11.84 2.23
CA MET A 41 0.20 13.09 1.54
C MET A 41 1.70 13.29 1.32
N ALA A 42 2.54 12.76 2.21
CA ALA A 42 3.99 12.88 2.11
C ALA A 42 4.58 12.08 0.92
N LEU A 43 3.79 11.20 0.30
CA LEU A 43 4.21 10.35 -0.82
C LEU A 43 3.64 10.80 -2.16
N LEU A 44 2.79 11.83 -2.20
CA LEU A 44 2.11 12.24 -3.43
C LEU A 44 3.06 12.78 -4.50
N ASP A 45 4.24 13.26 -4.10
CA ASP A 45 5.27 13.75 -5.02
C ASP A 45 6.15 12.62 -5.61
N SER A 46 5.89 11.35 -5.27
CA SER A 46 6.52 10.22 -5.97
C SER A 46 5.97 10.11 -7.40
N GLU A 47 6.90 10.05 -8.35
CA GLU A 47 6.63 9.81 -9.77
C GLU A 47 6.51 8.31 -10.10
N ASP A 48 6.60 7.43 -9.10
CA ASP A 48 6.42 6.00 -9.30
C ASP A 48 4.98 5.70 -9.73
N GLU A 49 4.83 4.73 -10.64
CA GLU A 49 3.53 4.25 -11.08
C GLU A 49 3.02 3.18 -10.13
N TRP A 50 1.74 3.26 -9.78
CA TRP A 50 1.12 2.35 -8.82
C TRP A 50 -0.22 1.84 -9.33
N ALA A 51 -0.49 0.57 -9.03
CA ALA A 51 -1.83 0.01 -9.07
C ALA A 51 -2.39 -0.06 -7.65
N ALA A 52 -3.55 0.55 -7.44
CA ALA A 52 -4.27 0.57 -6.18
C ALA A 52 -5.43 -0.42 -6.22
N PHE A 53 -5.47 -1.35 -5.26
CA PHE A 53 -6.52 -2.36 -5.14
C PHE A 53 -7.18 -2.30 -3.77
N ILE A 54 -8.43 -2.71 -3.65
CA ILE A 54 -9.00 -3.07 -2.33
C ILE A 54 -8.15 -4.21 -1.76
N ASP A 55 -7.67 -4.03 -0.54
CA ASP A 55 -6.76 -4.96 0.12
C ASP A 55 -7.46 -6.30 0.41
N ALA A 56 -6.84 -7.40 -0.03
CA ALA A 56 -7.33 -8.75 0.25
C ALA A 56 -6.87 -9.27 1.63
N GLY A 57 -5.97 -8.54 2.28
CA GLY A 57 -5.34 -8.88 3.55
C GLY A 57 -3.88 -9.30 3.40
N PRO A 58 -3.19 -9.54 4.54
CA PRO A 58 -1.75 -9.80 4.57
C PRO A 58 -1.28 -10.89 3.60
N GLY A 59 -0.36 -10.53 2.70
CA GLY A 59 0.29 -11.48 1.78
C GLY A 59 -0.62 -12.07 0.70
N LYS A 60 -1.87 -11.61 0.60
CA LYS A 60 -2.82 -12.06 -0.41
C LYS A 60 -2.72 -11.18 -1.65
N ILE A 61 -2.78 -11.83 -2.81
CA ILE A 61 -2.78 -11.14 -4.10
C ILE A 61 -4.20 -10.60 -4.36
N PRO A 62 -4.38 -9.29 -4.56
CA PRO A 62 -5.68 -8.73 -4.93
C PRO A 62 -6.15 -9.26 -6.29
N ARG A 63 -7.46 -9.47 -6.44
CA ARG A 63 -8.03 -9.85 -7.73
C ARG A 63 -8.14 -8.65 -8.68
N PRO A 64 -8.14 -8.85 -10.01
CA PRO A 64 -8.28 -7.75 -10.96
C PRO A 64 -9.53 -6.89 -10.76
N GLU A 65 -10.65 -7.48 -10.31
CA GLU A 65 -11.91 -6.77 -10.08
C GLU A 65 -11.85 -5.84 -8.86
N ALA A 66 -10.85 -6.01 -7.98
CA ALA A 66 -10.61 -5.15 -6.83
C ALA A 66 -9.82 -3.90 -7.18
N LEU A 67 -9.44 -3.70 -8.46
CA LEU A 67 -8.71 -2.52 -8.90
C LEU A 67 -9.52 -1.25 -8.69
N VAL A 68 -8.91 -0.28 -8.02
CA VAL A 68 -9.49 1.04 -7.77
C VAL A 68 -8.99 2.05 -8.79
N ALA A 69 -7.67 2.08 -9.04
CA ALA A 69 -7.04 3.01 -9.97
C ALA A 69 -5.60 2.57 -10.32
N ARG A 70 -5.06 3.10 -11.43
CA ARG A 70 -3.66 3.01 -11.84
C ARG A 70 -3.11 4.38 -12.21
N GLY A 71 -1.86 4.66 -11.90
CA GLY A 71 -1.19 5.94 -12.19
C GLY A 71 -0.19 6.32 -11.11
N SER A 72 0.39 7.51 -11.21
CA SER A 72 1.16 8.11 -10.11
C SER A 72 0.27 8.37 -8.90
N LEU A 73 0.85 8.38 -7.69
CA LEU A 73 0.08 8.59 -6.45
C LEU A 73 -0.71 9.89 -6.48
N ARG A 74 -0.14 10.95 -7.07
CA ARG A 74 -0.85 12.21 -7.28
C ARG A 74 -2.13 12.04 -8.11
N GLN A 75 -2.05 11.33 -9.23
CA GLN A 75 -3.17 11.10 -10.14
C GLN A 75 -4.27 10.26 -9.48
N ILE A 76 -3.90 9.21 -8.74
CA ILE A 76 -4.86 8.26 -8.17
C ILE A 76 -5.31 8.59 -6.73
N SER A 77 -4.73 9.62 -6.11
CA SER A 77 -5.00 10.03 -4.73
C SER A 77 -6.48 10.21 -4.39
N THR A 78 -7.25 10.80 -5.30
CA THR A 78 -8.68 11.05 -5.10
C THR A 78 -9.45 9.74 -4.99
N ALA A 79 -9.19 8.77 -5.88
CA ALA A 79 -9.85 7.46 -5.87
C ALA A 79 -9.51 6.67 -4.60
N ILE A 80 -8.24 6.70 -4.18
CA ILE A 80 -7.77 6.08 -2.93
C ILE A 80 -8.48 6.72 -1.72
N ASN A 81 -8.52 8.05 -1.64
CA ASN A 81 -9.13 8.77 -0.52
C ASN A 81 -10.65 8.51 -0.43
N VAL A 82 -11.37 8.47 -1.55
CA VAL A 82 -12.80 8.12 -1.57
C VAL A 82 -13.02 6.70 -1.07
N THR A 83 -12.16 5.76 -1.48
CA THR A 83 -12.33 4.34 -1.13
C THR A 83 -11.98 4.06 0.34
N THR A 84 -10.92 4.70 0.85
CA THR A 84 -10.52 4.59 2.27
C THR A 84 -11.52 5.24 3.22
N ARG A 85 -12.19 6.33 2.82
CA ARG A 85 -13.31 6.93 3.60
C ARG A 85 -14.50 5.99 3.78
N LYS A 86 -14.64 4.97 2.93
CA LYS A 86 -15.64 3.90 3.09
C LYS A 86 -15.18 2.78 4.04
N GLY A 87 -14.04 2.95 4.71
CA GLY A 87 -13.46 1.97 5.64
C GLY A 87 -12.62 0.87 4.98
N ASN A 88 -12.32 1.00 3.68
CA ASN A 88 -11.50 -0.01 2.99
C ASN A 88 -10.01 0.28 3.17
N PHE A 89 -9.23 -0.78 3.31
CA PHE A 89 -7.78 -0.74 3.13
C PHE A 89 -7.47 -0.84 1.64
N ILE A 90 -6.50 -0.06 1.17
CA ILE A 90 -6.05 -0.06 -0.21
C ILE A 90 -4.64 -0.61 -0.30
N ARG A 91 -4.44 -1.74 -0.99
CA ARG A 91 -3.12 -2.27 -1.30
C ARG A 91 -2.51 -1.51 -2.48
N LEU A 92 -1.30 -0.98 -2.29
CA LEU A 92 -0.51 -0.40 -3.37
C LEU A 92 0.46 -1.45 -3.91
N ILE A 93 0.51 -1.59 -5.23
CA ILE A 93 1.47 -2.46 -5.93
C ILE A 93 2.23 -1.58 -6.92
N PRO A 94 3.57 -1.47 -6.81
CA PRO A 94 4.35 -0.68 -7.74
C PRO A 94 4.29 -1.33 -9.13
N GLU A 95 3.95 -0.55 -10.14
CA GLU A 95 4.05 -0.98 -11.53
C GLU A 95 5.48 -0.68 -11.99
N LYS A 96 6.21 -1.72 -12.42
CA LYS A 96 7.52 -1.50 -13.02
C LYS A 96 7.31 -0.74 -14.32
N ARG A 97 7.98 0.40 -14.48
CA ARG A 97 8.25 0.95 -15.81
C ARG A 97 9.21 -0.05 -16.48
N GLU A 98 8.75 -0.71 -17.54
CA GLU A 98 9.60 -1.54 -18.40
C GLU A 98 10.68 -0.70 -19.09
#